data_AF-W5WGW3-F1
#
_entry.id   AF-W5WGW3-F1
#
_cell.length_a   1.000
_cell.length_b   1.000
_cell.length_c   1.000
_cell.angle_alpha   90.00
_cell.angle_beta   90.00
_cell.angle_gamma   90.00
#
_symmetry.space_group_name_H-M   'P 1'
#
loop_
_entity.id
_entity.type
_entity.pdbx_description
1 polymer ?
#
loop_
_entity_poly.entity_id
_entity_poly.type
_entity_poly.pdbx_seq_one_letter_code
_entity_poly.pdbx_strand_id
1 'polypeptide(L)'
;MTTKRGSKKQAKRERNPAALPELSAAELAAEFLADNEVRDEEVVDLIIEHGFERLGHPLAVSPRGLRDLVSWAVNGEAVYEEIAALPEVLPRWAEWAARRGRLSEEDRTELVEQLPYITARCEQEVEEFRHAVHSFQSYLDGVDPGDAEAVAEAVARRGFAVPQEPTSLDPADEEDRGLLVRSRESEPAAEAVANQLWHNDPPQVWQAAQRLLDAGVDRDAAFRLLARTLRQHPDRYVQALAELGR
;
A
#
# COMPACT_ATOMS: atom_id res chain seq x y z
N MET A 1 -15.51 49.04 -53.18
CA MET A 1 -14.62 48.52 -52.11
C MET A 1 -15.22 49.03 -50.81
N THR A 2 -15.75 48.27 -49.85
CA THR A 2 -15.52 46.89 -49.42
C THR A 2 -16.72 46.48 -48.53
N THR A 3 -17.32 45.32 -48.83
CA THR A 3 -17.91 44.27 -47.94
C THR A 3 -17.59 44.37 -46.42
N LYS A 4 -18.33 43.83 -45.43
CA LYS A 4 -19.37 42.77 -45.30
C LYS A 4 -19.73 42.64 -43.79
N ARG A 5 -20.90 42.02 -43.51
CA ARG A 5 -21.19 41.04 -42.41
C ARG A 5 -21.11 41.55 -40.95
N GLY A 6 -22.04 41.22 -40.06
CA GLY A 6 -23.17 40.31 -40.14
C GLY A 6 -23.76 40.12 -38.75
N SER A 7 -25.09 40.07 -38.70
CA SER A 7 -25.89 39.50 -37.61
C SER A 7 -25.31 38.16 -37.17
N LYS A 8 -24.97 38.04 -35.87
CA LYS A 8 -24.83 36.76 -35.14
C LYS A 8 -24.56 36.95 -33.64
N LYS A 9 -25.20 37.93 -32.99
CA LYS A 9 -25.08 38.15 -31.52
C LYS A 9 -26.29 37.68 -30.71
N GLN A 10 -27.09 36.79 -31.28
CA GLN A 10 -28.25 36.20 -30.62
C GLN A 10 -28.31 34.72 -31.02
N ALA A 11 -28.40 33.84 -30.04
CA ALA A 11 -28.34 32.36 -30.10
C ALA A 11 -26.98 31.70 -29.81
N LYS A 12 -26.56 31.78 -28.55
CA LYS A 12 -25.95 30.63 -27.84
C LYS A 12 -26.62 30.59 -26.45
N ARG A 13 -27.94 30.43 -26.42
CA ARG A 13 -28.60 29.14 -26.13
C ARG A 13 -27.91 28.48 -24.94
N GLU A 14 -28.44 28.84 -23.78
CA GLU A 14 -28.49 28.02 -22.57
C GLU A 14 -28.50 26.54 -22.95
N ARG A 15 -27.36 25.88 -22.75
CA ARG A 15 -27.33 24.43 -22.57
C ARG A 15 -27.39 24.28 -21.05
N ASN A 16 -28.59 24.44 -20.49
CA ASN A 16 -28.88 23.95 -19.16
C ASN A 16 -29.20 22.46 -19.35
N PRO A 17 -28.26 21.52 -19.14
CA PRO A 17 -28.63 20.12 -19.07
C PRO A 17 -29.61 20.03 -17.91
N ALA A 18 -30.82 19.50 -18.15
CA ALA A 18 -31.85 19.40 -17.13
C ALA A 18 -31.22 18.92 -15.81
N ALA A 19 -31.21 19.81 -14.81
CA ALA A 19 -30.63 19.55 -13.51
C ALA A 19 -31.25 18.27 -12.99
N LEU A 20 -30.42 17.23 -12.86
CA LEU A 20 -30.81 16.00 -12.21
C LEU A 20 -31.23 16.38 -10.77
N PRO A 21 -32.23 15.73 -10.17
CA PRO A 21 -32.50 15.93 -8.76
C PRO A 21 -31.20 15.66 -7.99
N GLU A 22 -30.80 16.59 -7.11
CA GLU A 22 -29.66 16.40 -6.22
C GLU A 22 -30.00 15.26 -5.27
N LEU A 23 -29.51 14.06 -5.60
CA LEU A 23 -29.59 12.90 -4.73
C LEU A 23 -28.52 13.01 -3.65
N SER A 24 -28.89 12.61 -2.44
CA SER A 24 -27.95 12.41 -1.34
C SER A 24 -26.96 11.29 -1.66
N ALA A 25 -25.84 11.24 -0.93
CA ALA A 25 -24.86 10.16 -1.04
C ALA A 25 -25.50 8.77 -0.92
N ALA A 26 -26.37 8.57 0.06
CA ALA A 26 -27.07 7.31 0.29
C ALA A 26 -28.01 6.92 -0.87
N GLU A 27 -28.68 7.89 -1.49
CA GLU A 27 -29.53 7.64 -2.65
C GLU A 27 -28.72 7.27 -3.89
N LEU A 28 -27.55 7.89 -4.10
CA LEU A 28 -26.63 7.53 -5.18
C LEU A 28 -26.06 6.11 -4.99
N ALA A 29 -25.64 5.77 -3.77
CA ALA A 29 -25.17 4.43 -3.43
C ALA A 29 -26.26 3.39 -3.69
N ALA A 30 -27.46 3.61 -3.17
CA ALA A 30 -28.59 2.70 -3.36
C ALA A 30 -28.98 2.54 -4.84
N GLU A 31 -28.97 3.63 -5.62
CA GLU A 31 -29.25 3.57 -7.06
C GLU A 31 -28.18 2.76 -7.81
N PHE A 32 -26.89 2.97 -7.49
CA PHE A 32 -25.79 2.23 -8.10
C PHE A 32 -25.85 0.73 -7.76
N LEU A 33 -26.07 0.39 -6.48
CA LEU A 33 -26.15 -1.00 -6.00
C LEU A 33 -27.39 -1.74 -6.54
N ALA A 34 -28.48 -1.03 -6.82
CA ALA A 34 -29.64 -1.63 -7.47
C ALA A 34 -29.38 -2.00 -8.95
N ASP A 35 -28.57 -1.20 -9.63
CA ASP A 35 -28.22 -1.37 -11.05
C ASP A 35 -27.04 -2.33 -11.29
N ASN A 36 -26.26 -2.65 -10.24
CA ASN A 36 -25.05 -3.45 -10.35
C ASN A 36 -25.00 -4.50 -9.24
N GLU A 37 -24.70 -5.76 -9.58
CA GLU A 37 -24.47 -6.83 -8.60
C GLU A 37 -23.10 -6.65 -7.90
N VAL A 38 -22.95 -5.58 -7.13
CA VAL A 38 -21.78 -5.26 -6.30
C VAL A 38 -22.17 -5.46 -4.84
N ARG A 39 -21.30 -6.09 -4.05
CA ARG A 39 -21.58 -6.43 -2.64
C ARG A 39 -20.90 -5.52 -1.63
N ASP A 40 -19.85 -4.81 -2.01
CA ASP A 40 -19.10 -3.95 -1.11
C ASP A 40 -19.67 -2.53 -1.14
N GLU A 41 -20.48 -2.21 -0.14
CA GLU A 41 -21.09 -0.89 0.02
C GLU A 41 -20.05 0.16 0.45
N GLU A 42 -19.06 -0.23 1.27
CA GLU A 42 -18.02 0.66 1.80
C GLU A 42 -17.17 1.30 0.68
N VAL A 43 -16.82 0.54 -0.35
CA VAL A 43 -16.04 1.08 -1.47
C VAL A 43 -16.87 2.05 -2.32
N VAL A 44 -18.20 1.87 -2.38
CA VAL A 44 -19.10 2.79 -3.09
C VAL A 44 -19.18 4.12 -2.33
N ASP A 45 -19.29 4.06 -1.01
CA ASP A 45 -19.26 5.25 -0.16
C ASP A 45 -17.94 6.02 -0.30
N LEU A 46 -16.81 5.32 -0.33
CA LEU A 46 -15.48 5.90 -0.57
C LEU A 46 -15.40 6.63 -1.92
N ILE A 47 -15.95 6.06 -2.99
CA ILE A 47 -16.00 6.69 -4.32
C ILE A 47 -16.88 7.95 -4.29
N ILE A 48 -18.03 7.89 -3.60
CA ILE A 48 -18.97 9.01 -3.49
C ILE A 48 -18.36 10.15 -2.68
N GLU A 49 -17.74 9.84 -1.55
CA GLU A 49 -17.03 10.80 -0.70
C GLU A 49 -15.96 11.55 -1.51
N HIS A 50 -15.08 10.81 -2.18
CA HIS A 50 -14.07 11.41 -3.06
C HIS A 50 -14.69 12.33 -4.10
N GLY A 51 -15.79 11.89 -4.70
CA GLY A 51 -16.54 12.65 -5.69
C GLY A 51 -17.01 14.02 -5.19
N PHE A 52 -17.56 14.07 -3.98
CA PHE A 52 -17.98 15.33 -3.35
C PHE A 52 -16.80 16.21 -2.98
N GLU A 53 -15.77 15.64 -2.35
CA GLU A 53 -14.65 16.41 -1.81
C GLU A 53 -13.70 16.96 -2.89
N ARG A 54 -13.45 16.16 -3.93
CA ARG A 54 -12.36 16.42 -4.89
C ARG A 54 -12.86 16.86 -6.26
N LEU A 55 -14.01 16.32 -6.69
CA LEU A 55 -14.58 16.57 -8.02
C LEU A 55 -15.78 17.53 -7.98
N GLY A 56 -16.28 17.85 -6.79
CA GLY A 56 -17.48 18.66 -6.56
C GLY A 56 -18.79 17.94 -6.84
N HIS A 57 -18.75 16.74 -7.45
CA HIS A 57 -19.91 15.88 -7.66
C HIS A 57 -19.47 14.42 -7.96
N PRO A 58 -20.08 13.38 -7.34
CA PRO A 58 -19.73 11.97 -7.57
C PRO A 58 -19.86 11.46 -9.01
N LEU A 59 -20.79 12.05 -9.76
CA LEU A 59 -20.99 11.72 -11.19
C LEU A 59 -20.02 12.45 -12.14
N ALA A 60 -19.12 13.32 -11.64
CA ALA A 60 -18.16 14.05 -12.46
C ALA A 60 -16.95 13.19 -12.87
N VAL A 61 -17.23 12.00 -13.42
CA VAL A 61 -16.20 11.02 -13.80
C VAL A 61 -15.41 11.47 -15.02
N SER A 62 -14.10 11.28 -14.97
CA SER A 62 -13.17 11.49 -16.09
C SER A 62 -11.95 10.59 -15.93
N PRO A 63 -11.20 10.27 -16.99
CA PRO A 63 -9.98 9.45 -16.88
C PRO A 63 -8.97 10.00 -15.87
N ARG A 64 -8.89 11.33 -15.74
CA ARG A 64 -8.05 11.97 -14.73
C ARG A 64 -8.63 11.79 -13.32
N GLY A 65 -9.91 12.11 -13.13
CA GLY A 65 -10.56 11.99 -11.83
C GLY A 65 -10.54 10.56 -11.27
N LEU A 66 -10.68 9.54 -12.12
CA LEU A 66 -10.59 8.15 -11.68
C LEU A 66 -9.17 7.76 -11.24
N ARG A 67 -8.12 8.27 -11.91
CA ARG A 67 -6.73 8.06 -11.46
C ARG A 67 -6.45 8.78 -10.15
N ASP A 68 -6.97 9.99 -10.01
CA ASP A 68 -6.84 10.78 -8.78
C ASP A 68 -7.58 10.09 -7.60
N LEU A 69 -8.73 9.43 -7.87
CA LEU A 69 -9.46 8.58 -6.92
C LEU A 69 -8.64 7.39 -6.47
N VAL A 70 -8.09 6.60 -7.40
CA VAL A 70 -7.26 5.42 -7.06
C VAL A 70 -6.08 5.83 -6.20
N SER A 71 -5.34 6.87 -6.63
CA SER A 71 -4.20 7.39 -5.87
C SER A 71 -4.63 7.89 -4.48
N TRP A 72 -5.77 8.57 -4.37
CA TRP A 72 -6.27 9.01 -3.08
C TRP A 72 -6.69 7.87 -2.17
N ALA A 73 -7.39 6.85 -2.68
CA ALA A 73 -7.86 5.72 -1.91
C ALA A 73 -6.68 4.93 -1.32
N VAL A 74 -5.66 4.67 -2.14
CA VAL A 74 -4.48 3.88 -1.76
C VAL A 74 -3.51 4.64 -0.85
N ASN A 75 -3.42 5.96 -1.00
CA ASN A 75 -2.52 6.80 -0.19
C ASN A 75 -3.26 7.57 0.93
N GLY A 76 -4.53 7.27 1.14
CA GLY A 76 -5.40 7.93 2.11
C GLY A 76 -5.37 7.25 3.49
N GLU A 77 -6.42 7.50 4.26
CA GLU A 77 -6.63 6.87 5.58
C GLU A 77 -7.40 5.54 5.49
N ALA A 78 -7.79 5.11 4.28
CA ALA A 78 -8.56 3.90 4.07
C ALA A 78 -7.74 2.65 4.43
N VAL A 79 -8.41 1.66 5.02
CA VAL A 79 -7.82 0.34 5.26
C VAL A 79 -7.94 -0.55 4.02
N TYR A 80 -7.17 -1.63 3.98
CA TYR A 80 -7.12 -2.52 2.82
C TYR A 80 -8.51 -3.09 2.49
N GLU A 81 -9.29 -3.45 3.51
CA GLU A 81 -10.63 -4.00 3.37
C GLU A 81 -11.59 -3.04 2.62
N GLU A 82 -11.51 -1.74 2.90
CA GLU A 82 -12.36 -0.71 2.29
C GLU A 82 -12.04 -0.49 0.80
N ILE A 83 -10.80 -0.77 0.38
CA ILE A 83 -10.34 -0.57 -1.01
C ILE A 83 -10.17 -1.87 -1.80
N ALA A 84 -10.28 -3.04 -1.16
CA ALA A 84 -10.02 -4.33 -1.79
C ALA A 84 -10.90 -4.58 -3.01
N ALA A 85 -12.15 -4.11 -2.95
CA ALA A 85 -13.13 -4.24 -4.04
C ALA A 85 -13.02 -3.12 -5.09
N LEU A 86 -12.18 -2.09 -4.87
CA LEU A 86 -12.08 -0.92 -5.75
C LEU A 86 -11.79 -1.29 -7.20
N PRO A 87 -10.87 -2.21 -7.55
CA PRO A 87 -10.63 -2.56 -8.94
C PRO A 87 -11.85 -3.16 -9.64
N GLU A 88 -12.70 -3.86 -8.89
CA GLU A 88 -13.94 -4.47 -9.40
C GLU A 88 -15.08 -3.44 -9.55
N VAL A 89 -15.18 -2.51 -8.61
CA VAL A 89 -16.27 -1.53 -8.53
C VAL A 89 -16.01 -0.31 -9.42
N LEU A 90 -14.75 0.14 -9.53
CA LEU A 90 -14.34 1.32 -10.28
C LEU A 90 -14.84 1.34 -11.74
N PRO A 91 -14.66 0.30 -12.58
CA PRO A 91 -15.15 0.33 -13.94
C PRO A 91 -16.68 0.37 -14.01
N ARG A 92 -17.38 -0.34 -13.12
CA ARG A 92 -18.85 -0.33 -13.06
C ARG A 92 -19.39 1.03 -12.65
N TRP A 93 -18.78 1.64 -11.63
CA TRP A 93 -19.10 3.00 -11.21
C TRP A 93 -18.89 3.99 -12.36
N ALA A 94 -17.74 3.93 -13.04
CA ALA A 94 -17.43 4.84 -14.13
C ALA A 94 -18.45 4.76 -15.28
N GLU A 95 -18.82 3.55 -15.70
CA GLU A 95 -19.83 3.35 -16.74
C GLU A 95 -21.23 3.80 -16.30
N TRP A 96 -21.64 3.45 -15.08
CA TRP A 96 -22.92 3.87 -14.51
C TRP A 96 -22.99 5.40 -14.37
N ALA A 97 -21.96 6.02 -13.79
CA ALA A 97 -21.87 7.46 -13.59
C ALA A 97 -21.82 8.21 -14.92
N ALA A 98 -21.14 7.68 -15.94
CA ALA A 98 -21.13 8.29 -17.27
C ALA A 98 -22.51 8.33 -17.93
N ARG A 99 -23.27 7.23 -17.82
CA ARG A 99 -24.67 7.17 -18.29
C ARG A 99 -25.56 8.10 -17.48
N ARG A 100 -25.44 8.05 -16.15
CA ARG A 100 -26.31 8.76 -15.21
C ARG A 100 -26.08 10.27 -15.22
N GLY A 101 -24.81 10.69 -15.27
CA GLY A 101 -24.35 12.08 -15.36
C GLY A 101 -24.51 12.72 -16.74
N ARG A 102 -24.95 11.94 -17.74
CA ARG A 102 -25.16 12.39 -19.13
C ARG A 102 -23.90 13.00 -19.76
N LEU A 103 -22.76 12.32 -19.58
CA LEU A 103 -21.53 12.66 -20.31
C LEU A 103 -21.80 12.67 -21.81
N SER A 104 -21.03 13.49 -22.55
CA SER A 104 -21.15 13.48 -24.01
C SER A 104 -20.69 12.13 -24.58
N GLU A 105 -21.18 11.77 -25.77
CA GLU A 105 -20.78 10.52 -26.43
C GLU A 105 -19.27 10.48 -26.70
N GLU A 106 -18.64 11.63 -26.98
CA GLU A 106 -17.20 11.78 -27.16
C GLU A 106 -16.47 11.48 -25.85
N ASP A 107 -16.84 12.16 -24.76
CA ASP A 107 -16.21 11.95 -23.44
C ASP A 107 -16.44 10.52 -22.92
N ARG A 108 -17.62 9.93 -23.20
CA ARG A 108 -17.92 8.55 -22.81
C ARG A 108 -17.06 7.56 -23.59
N THR A 109 -16.82 7.81 -24.88
CA THR A 109 -15.94 6.97 -25.70
C THR A 109 -14.51 7.04 -25.19
N GLU A 110 -14.00 8.25 -24.93
CA GLU A 110 -12.67 8.43 -24.35
C GLU A 110 -12.54 7.72 -22.99
N LEU A 111 -13.55 7.87 -22.12
CA LEU A 111 -13.57 7.20 -20.83
C LEU A 111 -13.50 5.67 -20.98
N VAL A 112 -14.36 5.09 -21.81
CA VAL A 112 -14.41 3.63 -22.04
C VAL A 112 -13.10 3.11 -22.64
N GLU A 113 -12.46 3.86 -23.53
CA GLU A 113 -11.14 3.49 -24.09
C GLU A 113 -10.03 3.49 -23.02
N GLN A 114 -10.09 4.40 -22.05
CA GLN A 114 -9.09 4.52 -20.99
C GLN A 114 -9.34 3.60 -19.79
N LEU A 115 -10.59 3.16 -19.57
CA LEU A 115 -10.97 2.38 -18.40
C LEU A 115 -10.11 1.12 -18.17
N PRO A 116 -9.80 0.29 -19.19
CA PRO A 116 -8.96 -0.90 -18.97
C PRO A 116 -7.57 -0.56 -18.41
N TYR A 117 -6.96 0.55 -18.84
CA TYR A 117 -5.66 0.99 -18.34
C TYR A 117 -5.76 1.50 -16.89
N ILE A 118 -6.82 2.25 -16.58
CA ILE A 118 -7.05 2.77 -15.23
C ILE A 118 -7.33 1.62 -14.26
N THR A 119 -8.17 0.66 -14.64
CA THR A 119 -8.47 -0.53 -13.84
C THR A 119 -7.22 -1.37 -13.61
N ALA A 120 -6.43 -1.67 -14.65
CA ALA A 120 -5.19 -2.43 -14.48
C ALA A 120 -4.20 -1.72 -13.54
N ARG A 121 -4.11 -0.38 -13.61
CA ARG A 121 -3.29 0.38 -12.66
C ARG A 121 -3.87 0.34 -11.24
N CYS A 122 -5.18 0.40 -11.09
CA CYS A 122 -5.86 0.25 -9.79
C CYS A 122 -5.57 -1.12 -9.17
N GLU A 123 -5.68 -2.19 -9.94
CA GLU A 123 -5.33 -3.55 -9.48
C GLU A 123 -3.90 -3.60 -8.94
N GLN A 124 -2.96 -3.03 -9.69
CA GLN A 124 -1.55 -2.97 -9.27
C GLN A 124 -1.36 -2.17 -7.97
N GLU A 125 -1.95 -0.97 -7.84
CA GLU A 125 -1.80 -0.15 -6.63
C GLU A 125 -2.42 -0.80 -5.40
N VAL A 126 -3.60 -1.42 -5.54
CA VAL A 126 -4.25 -2.13 -4.43
C VAL A 126 -3.44 -3.38 -4.03
N GLU A 127 -2.83 -4.08 -4.98
CA GLU A 127 -1.94 -5.21 -4.69
C GLU A 127 -0.66 -4.76 -3.99
N GLU A 128 -0.02 -3.68 -4.46
CA GLU A 128 1.15 -3.08 -3.82
C GLU A 128 0.84 -2.67 -2.37
N PHE A 129 -0.31 -2.05 -2.14
CA PHE A 129 -0.78 -1.70 -0.81
C PHE A 129 -1.04 -2.92 0.07
N ARG A 130 -1.71 -3.95 -0.47
CA ARG A 130 -1.92 -5.23 0.24
C ARG A 130 -0.58 -5.81 0.69
N HIS A 131 0.40 -5.89 -0.22
CA HIS A 131 1.73 -6.39 0.11
C HIS A 131 2.42 -5.56 1.18
N ALA A 132 2.32 -4.23 1.13
CA ALA A 132 2.89 -3.37 2.16
C ALA A 132 2.26 -3.61 3.55
N VAL A 133 0.94 -3.74 3.62
CA VAL A 133 0.22 -4.05 4.87
C VAL A 133 0.61 -5.43 5.41
N HIS A 134 0.64 -6.45 4.55
CA HIS A 134 1.02 -7.81 4.94
C HIS A 134 2.49 -7.87 5.39
N SER A 135 3.40 -7.19 4.68
CA SER A 135 4.81 -7.09 5.06
C SER A 135 4.96 -6.47 6.44
N PHE A 136 4.23 -5.38 6.73
CA PHE A 136 4.27 -4.76 8.06
C PHE A 136 3.70 -5.65 9.17
N GLN A 137 2.55 -6.29 8.93
CA GLN A 137 1.95 -7.22 9.89
C GLN A 137 2.86 -8.42 10.16
N SER A 138 3.41 -9.02 9.10
CA SER A 138 4.37 -10.11 9.17
C SER A 138 5.67 -9.67 9.86
N TYR A 139 6.12 -8.44 9.62
CA TYR A 139 7.26 -7.84 10.30
C TYR A 139 7.05 -7.74 11.81
N LEU A 140 5.81 -7.64 12.29
CA LEU A 140 5.45 -7.62 13.71
C LEU A 140 4.83 -8.94 14.19
N ASP A 141 4.92 -10.03 13.42
CA ASP A 141 4.34 -11.31 13.80
C ASP A 141 4.87 -11.79 15.17
N GLY A 142 3.96 -12.30 16.00
CA GLY A 142 4.24 -12.71 17.38
C GLY A 142 4.47 -11.58 18.39
N VAL A 143 4.24 -10.31 18.03
CA VAL A 143 4.36 -9.14 18.93
C VAL A 143 2.98 -8.57 19.20
N ASP A 144 2.67 -8.26 20.46
CA ASP A 144 1.44 -7.54 20.81
C ASP A 144 1.56 -6.07 20.36
N PRO A 145 0.74 -5.60 19.40
CA PRO A 145 0.80 -4.22 18.94
C PRO A 145 0.37 -3.21 20.03
N GLY A 146 -0.31 -3.66 21.09
CA GLY A 146 -0.64 -2.83 22.25
C GLY A 146 0.54 -2.58 23.20
N ASP A 147 1.61 -3.38 23.10
CA ASP A 147 2.82 -3.24 23.91
C ASP A 147 3.89 -2.49 23.11
N ALA A 148 3.94 -1.17 23.31
CA ALA A 148 4.89 -0.29 22.63
C ALA A 148 6.37 -0.67 22.88
N GLU A 149 6.68 -1.26 24.04
CA GLU A 149 8.04 -1.69 24.36
C GLU A 149 8.39 -2.96 23.59
N ALA A 150 7.48 -3.94 23.54
CA ALA A 150 7.66 -5.14 22.73
C ALA A 150 7.79 -4.84 21.23
N VAL A 151 7.01 -3.88 20.73
CA VAL A 151 7.11 -3.39 19.34
C VAL A 151 8.48 -2.75 19.09
N ALA A 152 8.92 -1.84 19.95
CA ALA A 152 10.22 -1.18 19.80
C ALA A 152 11.39 -2.18 19.84
N GLU A 153 11.34 -3.16 20.75
CA GLU A 153 12.32 -4.23 20.85
C GLU A 153 12.35 -5.12 19.59
N ALA A 154 11.17 -5.49 19.08
CA ALA A 154 11.07 -6.28 17.85
C ALA A 154 11.63 -5.52 16.64
N VAL A 155 11.29 -4.23 16.50
CA VAL A 155 11.82 -3.37 15.43
C VAL A 155 13.33 -3.23 15.51
N ALA A 156 13.88 -2.98 16.71
CA ALA A 156 15.33 -2.87 16.89
C ALA A 156 16.06 -4.18 16.53
N ARG A 157 15.54 -5.30 17.00
CA ARG A 157 16.11 -6.64 16.81
C ARG A 157 16.01 -7.12 15.36
N ARG A 158 14.82 -7.03 14.75
CA ARG A 158 14.58 -7.40 13.34
C ARG A 158 15.31 -6.44 12.41
N GLY A 159 15.32 -5.15 12.74
CA GLY A 159 16.11 -4.14 12.06
C GLY A 159 17.62 -4.40 12.15
N PHE A 160 18.12 -4.99 13.24
CA PHE A 160 19.51 -5.41 13.35
C PHE A 160 19.84 -6.63 12.47
N ALA A 161 18.92 -7.59 12.38
CA ALA A 161 19.08 -8.84 11.64
C ALA A 161 19.28 -8.66 10.13
N VAL A 162 18.58 -7.69 9.53
CA VAL A 162 18.56 -7.47 8.06
C VAL A 162 19.20 -6.15 7.66
N PRO A 163 19.86 -6.06 6.48
CA PRO A 163 20.31 -4.79 5.92
C PRO A 163 19.19 -3.74 5.89
N GLN A 164 19.55 -2.47 6.02
CA GLN A 164 18.59 -1.35 6.06
C GLN A 164 18.55 -0.56 4.75
N GLU A 165 19.13 -1.11 3.68
CA GLU A 165 19.15 -0.44 2.38
C GLU A 165 17.78 -0.58 1.69
N PRO A 166 17.33 0.44 0.93
CA PRO A 166 16.10 0.34 0.14
C PRO A 166 16.14 -0.86 -0.80
N THR A 167 15.14 -1.71 -0.70
CA THR A 167 15.04 -2.98 -1.43
C THR A 167 13.59 -3.29 -1.73
N SER A 168 13.34 -4.07 -2.79
CA SER A 168 12.02 -4.62 -3.09
C SER A 168 11.73 -5.92 -2.33
N LEU A 169 12.72 -6.46 -1.61
CA LEU A 169 12.59 -7.71 -0.86
C LEU A 169 11.91 -7.46 0.49
N ASP A 170 10.98 -8.34 0.87
CA ASP A 170 10.30 -8.28 2.16
C ASP A 170 11.11 -9.01 3.23
N PRO A 171 11.70 -8.32 4.23
CA PRO A 171 12.47 -9.00 5.27
C PRO A 171 11.61 -9.90 6.16
N ALA A 172 10.28 -9.77 6.14
CA ALA A 172 9.39 -10.64 6.88
C ALA A 172 9.24 -12.02 6.24
N ASP A 173 9.36 -12.11 4.91
CA ASP A 173 9.47 -13.38 4.21
C ASP A 173 10.85 -14.01 4.45
N GLU A 174 10.89 -15.32 4.71
CA GLU A 174 12.15 -16.02 5.04
C GLU A 174 13.09 -16.14 3.84
N GLU A 175 12.57 -16.34 2.64
CA GLU A 175 13.37 -16.47 1.43
C GLU A 175 14.01 -15.12 1.06
N ASP A 176 13.20 -14.06 1.03
CA ASP A 176 13.65 -12.69 0.79
C ASP A 176 14.64 -12.21 1.86
N ARG A 177 14.38 -12.52 3.14
CA ARG A 177 15.34 -12.27 4.23
C ARG A 177 16.66 -13.01 3.99
N GLY A 178 16.62 -14.26 3.56
CA GLY A 178 17.81 -15.02 3.19
C GLY A 178 18.60 -14.35 2.07
N LEU A 179 17.92 -13.84 1.04
CA LEU A 179 18.54 -13.08 -0.06
C LEU A 179 19.20 -11.78 0.43
N LEU A 180 18.51 -11.04 1.30
CA LEU A 180 19.03 -9.82 1.93
C LEU A 180 20.28 -10.09 2.79
N VAL A 181 20.27 -11.17 3.58
CA VAL A 181 21.41 -11.52 4.42
C VAL A 181 22.60 -11.94 3.56
N ARG A 182 22.37 -12.74 2.51
CA ARG A 182 23.43 -13.20 1.60
C ARG A 182 24.09 -12.07 0.82
N SER A 183 23.34 -10.99 0.51
CA SER A 183 23.92 -9.82 -0.15
C SER A 183 24.91 -9.05 0.75
N ARG A 184 24.68 -9.08 2.08
CA ARG A 184 25.58 -8.50 3.10
C ARG A 184 26.71 -9.46 3.47
N GLU A 185 26.39 -10.72 3.74
CA GLU A 185 27.30 -11.76 4.21
C GLU A 185 26.88 -13.13 3.62
N SER A 186 27.65 -13.67 2.67
CA SER A 186 27.30 -14.90 1.93
C SER A 186 27.41 -16.21 2.74
N GLU A 187 27.83 -16.16 3.99
CA GLU A 187 28.10 -17.36 4.81
C GLU A 187 26.79 -17.95 5.38
N PRO A 188 26.58 -19.29 5.37
CA PRO A 188 25.35 -19.89 5.92
C PRO A 188 25.06 -19.58 7.39
N ALA A 189 26.09 -19.35 8.19
CA ALA A 189 25.95 -18.96 9.59
C ALA A 189 25.32 -17.55 9.75
N ALA A 190 25.46 -16.67 8.76
CA ALA A 190 24.85 -15.35 8.77
C ALA A 190 23.32 -15.45 8.66
N GLU A 191 22.83 -16.28 7.74
CA GLU A 191 21.40 -16.55 7.56
C GLU A 191 20.78 -17.16 8.82
N ALA A 192 21.46 -18.15 9.41
CA ALA A 192 21.02 -18.74 10.68
C ALA A 192 20.94 -17.69 11.81
N VAL A 193 21.95 -16.82 11.96
CA VAL A 193 21.93 -15.75 12.96
C VAL A 193 20.83 -14.72 12.69
N ALA A 194 20.60 -14.35 11.44
CA ALA A 194 19.50 -13.46 11.08
C ALA A 194 18.13 -14.05 11.46
N ASN A 195 17.90 -15.34 11.19
CA ASN A 195 16.67 -16.03 11.60
C ASN A 195 16.54 -16.14 13.12
N GLN A 196 17.62 -16.44 13.84
CA GLN A 196 17.63 -16.45 15.32
C GLN A 196 17.27 -15.08 15.89
N LEU A 197 17.87 -14.02 15.34
CA LEU A 197 17.54 -12.64 15.71
C LEU A 197 16.09 -12.31 15.35
N TRP A 198 15.59 -12.75 14.18
CA TRP A 198 14.21 -12.48 13.75
C TRP A 198 13.16 -13.07 14.69
N HIS A 199 13.37 -14.30 15.17
CA HIS A 199 12.44 -15.03 16.04
C HIS A 199 12.74 -14.90 17.55
N ASN A 200 13.84 -14.25 17.91
CA ASN A 200 14.34 -14.12 19.29
C ASN A 200 14.71 -15.47 19.90
N ASP A 201 15.14 -16.42 19.07
CA ASP A 201 15.40 -17.78 19.49
C ASP A 201 16.78 -18.25 18.99
N PRO A 202 17.78 -18.39 19.87
CA PRO A 202 17.72 -18.13 21.31
C PRO A 202 17.83 -16.61 21.65
N PRO A 203 17.20 -16.12 22.75
CA PRO A 203 17.21 -14.69 23.08
C PRO A 203 18.62 -14.15 23.39
N GLN A 204 19.55 -15.03 23.76
CA GLN A 204 20.95 -14.69 24.02
C GLN A 204 21.65 -14.10 22.79
N VAL A 205 21.17 -14.37 21.57
CA VAL A 205 21.76 -13.78 20.34
C VAL A 205 21.55 -12.28 20.34
N TRP A 206 20.33 -11.83 20.62
CA TRP A 206 20.01 -10.40 20.68
C TRP A 206 20.67 -9.72 21.87
N GLN A 207 20.67 -10.36 23.04
CA GLN A 207 21.37 -9.84 24.22
C GLN A 207 22.88 -9.66 23.98
N ALA A 208 23.50 -10.58 23.23
CA ALA A 208 24.91 -10.46 22.84
C ALA A 208 25.12 -9.32 21.83
N ALA A 209 24.20 -9.14 20.87
CA ALA A 209 24.22 -8.01 19.95
C ALA A 209 24.17 -6.68 20.70
N GLN A 210 23.24 -6.54 21.65
CA GLN A 210 23.09 -5.34 22.49
C GLN A 210 24.38 -5.04 23.26
N ARG A 211 24.98 -6.03 23.94
CA ARG A 211 26.27 -5.85 24.63
C ARG A 211 27.39 -5.35 23.71
N LEU A 212 27.48 -5.90 22.50
CA LEU A 212 28.48 -5.47 21.52
C LEU A 212 28.24 -4.02 21.08
N LEU A 213 26.98 -3.66 20.80
CA LEU A 213 26.60 -2.29 20.43
C LEU A 213 26.88 -1.30 21.57
N ASP A 214 26.54 -1.66 22.81
CA ASP A 214 26.81 -0.86 24.01
C ASP A 214 28.32 -0.68 24.26
N ALA A 215 29.13 -1.67 23.87
CA ALA A 215 30.59 -1.58 23.88
C ALA A 215 31.16 -0.76 22.70
N GLY A 216 30.32 -0.19 21.84
CA GLY A 216 30.70 0.63 20.70
C GLY A 216 31.13 -0.15 19.46
N VAL A 217 30.86 -1.46 19.42
CA VAL A 217 31.12 -2.28 18.22
C VAL A 217 30.11 -1.89 17.15
N ASP A 218 30.60 -1.60 15.94
CA ASP A 218 29.76 -1.33 14.79
C ASP A 218 28.77 -2.48 14.52
N ARG A 219 27.58 -2.15 14.03
CA ARG A 219 26.50 -3.10 13.79
C ARG A 219 26.90 -4.25 12.85
N ASP A 220 27.60 -3.96 11.76
CA ASP A 220 28.06 -5.00 10.82
C ASP A 220 29.15 -5.86 11.45
N ALA A 221 30.06 -5.24 12.21
CA ALA A 221 31.06 -5.97 12.96
C ALA A 221 30.43 -6.89 14.03
N ALA A 222 29.42 -6.41 14.76
CA ALA A 222 28.70 -7.18 15.77
C ALA A 222 27.98 -8.38 15.14
N PHE A 223 27.25 -8.15 14.05
CA PHE A 223 26.56 -9.23 13.31
C PHE A 223 27.54 -10.31 12.82
N ARG A 224 28.67 -9.91 12.21
CA ARG A 224 29.72 -10.83 11.79
C ARG A 224 30.32 -11.61 12.96
N LEU A 225 30.46 -11.00 14.14
CA LEU A 225 30.97 -11.68 15.33
C LEU A 225 30.00 -12.77 15.82
N LEU A 226 28.69 -12.51 15.80
CA LEU A 226 27.67 -13.51 16.13
C LEU A 226 27.72 -14.70 15.15
N ALA A 227 27.72 -14.44 13.85
CA ALA A 227 27.79 -15.47 12.80
C ALA A 227 29.09 -16.28 12.91
N ARG A 228 30.23 -15.62 13.17
CA ARG A 228 31.51 -16.28 13.42
C ARG A 228 31.45 -17.18 14.65
N THR A 229 30.82 -16.72 15.73
CA THR A 229 30.68 -17.46 16.98
C THR A 229 29.85 -18.72 16.77
N LEU A 230 28.72 -18.63 16.06
CA LEU A 230 27.90 -19.79 15.69
C LEU A 230 28.72 -20.81 14.89
N ARG A 231 29.47 -20.35 13.88
CA ARG A 231 30.30 -21.21 13.04
C ARG A 231 31.43 -21.90 13.83
N GLN A 232 32.07 -21.20 14.75
CA GLN A 232 33.21 -21.73 15.52
C GLN A 232 32.77 -22.64 16.67
N HIS A 233 31.59 -22.39 17.24
CA HIS A 233 31.13 -23.02 18.46
C HIS A 233 29.66 -23.48 18.37
N PRO A 234 29.27 -24.28 17.37
CA PRO A 234 27.86 -24.66 17.17
C PRO A 234 27.27 -25.38 18.40
N ASP A 235 28.01 -26.32 18.99
CA ASP A 235 27.53 -27.14 20.13
C ASP A 235 27.42 -26.37 21.45
N ARG A 236 28.12 -25.24 21.57
CA ARG A 236 28.16 -24.41 22.78
C ARG A 236 27.80 -22.96 22.49
N TYR A 237 27.04 -22.73 21.43
CA TYR A 237 26.81 -21.40 20.87
C TYR A 237 26.24 -20.43 21.89
N VAL A 238 25.21 -20.84 22.63
CA VAL A 238 24.58 -20.03 23.70
C VAL A 238 25.57 -19.66 24.82
N GLN A 239 26.47 -20.58 25.19
CA GLN A 239 27.50 -20.29 26.20
C GLN A 239 28.54 -19.29 25.66
N ALA A 240 28.98 -19.48 24.42
CA ALA A 240 29.92 -18.58 23.77
C ALA A 240 29.34 -17.16 23.58
N LEU A 241 28.05 -17.04 23.27
CA LEU A 241 27.36 -15.75 23.22
C LEU A 241 27.34 -15.03 24.57
N ALA A 242 27.21 -15.77 25.68
CA ALA A 242 27.18 -15.19 27.01
C ALA A 242 28.53 -14.52 27.39
N GLU A 243 29.64 -14.98 26.81
CA GLU A 243 30.99 -14.42 27.00
C GLU A 243 31.28 -13.26 26.04
N LEU A 244 30.52 -13.15 24.95
CA LEU A 244 30.71 -12.14 23.92
C LEU A 244 30.29 -10.74 24.43
N GLY A 245 31.21 -9.78 24.37
CA GLY A 245 30.99 -8.39 24.79
C GLY A 245 30.95 -8.16 26.30
N ARG A 246 31.50 -9.08 27.11
CA ARG A 246 31.80 -8.83 28.53
C ARG A 246 33.14 -8.12 28.72
#